data_AF-A0A2G7FJ60-F1
#
_entry.id   AF-A0A2G7FJ60-F1
#
_cell.length_a   1.000
_cell.length_b   1.000
_cell.length_c   1.000
_cell.angle_alpha   90.00
_cell.angle_beta   90.00
_cell.angle_gamma   90.00
#
_symmetry.space_group_name_H-M   'P 1'
#
loop_
_entity.id
_entity.type
_entity.pdbx_description
1 polymer ?
#
loop_
_entity_poly.entity_id
_entity_poly.type
_entity_poly.pdbx_seq_one_letter_code
_entity_poly.pdbx_strand_id
1 'polypeptide(L)'
;MSKSLSDYQADIIVNASGIGARELATDTQIFPVRRAVKKIRRPEGYPADHAFLLPAQMNHDGSVNKTVFIVPRNDHTLVIGSITQRKNWQLYLSPDSPEVKAMWNGRLSFCRSSRVQTIRHSLLHKACAPSLI
;
A
#
# COMPACT_ATOMS: atom_id res chain seq x y z
N MET A 1 -7.31 19.79 -24.33
CA MET A 1 -6.44 20.96 -24.54
C MET A 1 -5.15 20.73 -23.76
N SER A 2 -4.02 20.56 -24.44
CA SER A 2 -2.70 20.56 -23.80
C SER A 2 -2.29 22.00 -23.56
N LYS A 3 -2.03 22.37 -22.30
CA LYS A 3 -1.55 23.72 -21.94
C LYS A 3 -0.06 23.86 -22.24
N SER A 4 0.33 25.02 -22.74
CA SER A 4 1.69 25.35 -23.14
C SER A 4 2.49 26.00 -22.00
N LEU A 5 3.83 26.01 -22.14
CA LEU A 5 4.74 26.80 -21.30
C LEU A 5 4.31 28.28 -21.23
N SER A 6 3.85 28.82 -22.36
CA SER A 6 3.37 30.21 -22.47
C SER A 6 2.12 30.48 -21.65
N ASP A 7 1.20 29.51 -21.54
CA ASP A 7 -0.04 29.66 -20.76
C ASP A 7 0.25 29.81 -19.25
N TYR A 8 1.40 29.27 -18.81
CA TYR A 8 1.84 29.28 -17.42
C TYR A 8 3.01 30.23 -17.16
N GLN A 9 3.52 30.92 -18.19
CA GLN A 9 4.75 31.70 -18.11
C GLN A 9 5.90 30.92 -17.46
N ALA A 10 6.04 29.64 -17.84
CA ALA A 10 7.03 28.73 -17.27
C ALA A 10 8.14 28.45 -18.28
N ASP A 11 9.38 28.30 -17.80
CA ASP A 11 10.49 27.83 -18.64
C ASP A 11 10.41 26.31 -18.86
N ILE A 12 9.96 25.57 -17.84
CA ILE A 12 9.82 24.12 -17.86
C ILE A 12 8.56 23.71 -17.08
N ILE A 13 7.85 22.69 -17.57
CA ILE A 13 6.75 22.04 -16.86
C ILE A 13 7.14 20.59 -16.55
N VAL A 14 7.04 20.20 -15.29
CA VAL A 14 7.20 18.81 -14.83
C VAL A 14 5.82 18.24 -14.50
N ASN A 15 5.34 17.28 -15.30
CA ASN A 15 4.08 16.59 -15.03
C ASN A 15 4.29 15.47 -14.00
N ALA A 16 3.89 15.72 -12.74
CA ALA A 16 3.93 14.75 -11.64
C ALA A 16 2.52 14.33 -11.17
N SER A 17 1.54 14.29 -12.08
CA SER A 17 0.11 14.08 -11.74
C SER A 17 -0.27 12.64 -11.39
N GLY A 18 0.64 11.67 -11.51
CA GLY A 18 0.38 10.27 -11.17
C GLY A 18 -0.84 9.70 -11.91
N ILE A 19 -1.85 9.21 -11.18
CA ILE A 19 -3.09 8.69 -11.79
C ILE A 19 -3.82 9.72 -12.67
N GLY A 20 -3.65 11.02 -12.37
CA GLY A 20 -4.25 12.12 -13.12
C GLY A 20 -3.69 12.31 -14.52
N ALA A 21 -2.51 11.75 -14.84
CA ALA A 21 -1.95 11.80 -16.20
C ALA A 21 -2.83 11.07 -17.22
N ARG A 22 -3.70 10.15 -16.76
CA ARG A 22 -4.72 9.53 -17.61
C ARG A 22 -5.62 10.56 -18.29
N GLU A 23 -6.01 11.61 -17.56
CA GLU A 23 -6.87 12.68 -18.08
C GLU A 23 -6.03 13.84 -18.62
N LEU A 24 -5.01 14.27 -17.86
CA LEU A 24 -4.21 15.46 -18.18
C LEU A 24 -3.35 15.28 -19.44
N ALA A 25 -2.77 14.10 -19.63
CA ALA A 25 -1.88 13.78 -20.74
C ALA A 25 -2.45 12.72 -21.69
N THR A 26 -3.71 12.31 -21.49
CA THR A 26 -4.37 11.24 -22.26
C THR A 26 -3.59 9.92 -22.21
N ASP A 27 -2.87 9.65 -21.11
CA ASP A 27 -2.12 8.42 -20.95
C ASP A 27 -3.07 7.25 -20.60
N THR A 28 -3.45 6.51 -21.64
CA THR A 28 -4.40 5.40 -21.51
C THR A 28 -3.81 4.17 -20.82
N GLN A 29 -2.48 4.07 -20.68
CA GLN A 29 -1.81 2.95 -20.02
C GLN A 29 -1.89 3.04 -18.49
N ILE A 30 -2.18 4.23 -17.95
CA ILE A 30 -2.36 4.46 -16.52
C ILE A 30 -3.72 3.93 -16.04
N PHE A 31 -3.70 3.11 -14.98
CA PHE A 31 -4.89 2.58 -14.32
C PHE A 31 -4.72 2.55 -12.79
N PRO A 32 -5.80 2.62 -12.01
CA PRO A 32 -5.71 2.66 -10.57
C PRO A 32 -5.39 1.28 -10.01
N VAL A 33 -4.53 1.27 -9.00
CA VAL A 33 -4.41 0.15 -8.08
C VAL A 33 -4.95 0.62 -6.75
N ARG A 34 -6.22 0.32 -6.49
CA ARG A 34 -6.86 0.67 -5.23
C ARG A 34 -6.22 -0.13 -4.11
N ARG A 35 -5.77 0.59 -3.09
CA ARG A 35 -5.18 0.04 -1.87
C ARG A 35 -5.84 0.64 -0.65
N ALA A 36 -5.82 -0.12 0.43
CA ALA A 36 -6.24 0.37 1.73
C ALA A 36 -5.33 -0.18 2.83
N VAL A 37 -5.20 0.63 3.88
CA VAL A 37 -4.43 0.34 5.07
C VAL A 37 -5.23 0.75 6.29
N LYS A 38 -4.94 0.14 7.43
CA LYS A 38 -5.53 0.51 8.73
C LYS A 38 -4.44 1.06 9.63
N LYS A 39 -4.67 2.25 10.17
CA LYS A 39 -3.84 2.84 11.22
C LYS A 39 -4.34 2.35 12.57
N ILE A 40 -3.43 1.90 13.43
CA ILE A 40 -3.73 1.51 14.81
C ILE A 40 -2.73 2.17 15.76
N ARG A 41 -3.11 2.27 17.05
CA ARG A 41 -2.13 2.56 18.11
C ARG A 41 -1.12 1.41 18.18
N ARG A 42 0.16 1.75 18.29
CA ARG A 42 1.21 0.77 18.51
C ARG A 42 1.01 0.10 19.86
N PRO A 43 0.92 -1.24 19.91
CA PRO A 43 0.93 -1.97 21.17
C PRO A 43 2.23 -1.73 21.93
N GLU A 44 2.16 -1.78 23.25
CA GLU A 44 3.37 -1.75 24.08
C GLU A 44 4.26 -2.97 23.75
N GLY A 45 5.57 -2.76 23.71
CA GLY A 45 6.54 -3.78 23.32
C GLY A 45 6.65 -4.08 21.82
N TYR A 46 5.81 -3.50 20.95
CA TYR A 46 5.99 -3.64 19.51
C TYR A 46 7.13 -2.72 19.01
N PRO A 47 8.08 -3.22 18.20
CA PRO A 47 9.22 -2.43 17.72
C PRO A 47 8.80 -1.15 16.97
N ALA A 48 9.52 -0.06 17.23
CA ALA A 48 9.29 1.24 16.60
C ALA A 48 10.03 1.43 15.27
N ASP A 49 11.04 0.59 15.04
CA ASP A 49 12.11 0.74 14.07
C ASP A 49 12.15 -0.41 13.04
N HIS A 50 11.21 -1.35 13.14
CA HIS A 50 11.13 -2.51 12.27
C HIS A 50 9.79 -2.62 11.56
N ALA A 51 9.85 -2.73 10.23
CA ALA A 51 8.72 -3.11 9.40
C ALA A 51 8.70 -4.62 9.19
N PHE A 52 7.50 -5.18 9.16
CA PHE A 52 7.28 -6.62 8.98
C PHE A 52 6.47 -6.89 7.72
N LEU A 53 6.79 -7.98 7.06
CA LEU A 53 6.07 -8.51 5.91
C LEU A 53 5.65 -9.94 6.24
N LEU A 54 4.35 -10.22 6.28
CA LEU A 54 3.81 -11.53 6.67
C LEU A 54 3.00 -12.12 5.53
N PRO A 55 3.11 -13.42 5.22
CA PRO A 55 2.17 -14.08 4.32
C PRO A 55 0.78 -14.09 4.98
N ALA A 56 -0.22 -13.53 4.30
CA ALA A 56 -1.59 -13.40 4.80
C ALA A 56 -2.48 -14.58 4.41
N GLN A 57 -2.22 -15.20 3.25
CA GLN A 57 -2.91 -16.38 2.75
C GLN A 57 -1.93 -17.20 1.91
N MET A 58 -1.78 -18.47 2.25
CA MET A 58 -1.16 -19.48 1.38
C MET A 58 -2.29 -20.15 0.58
N ASN A 59 -2.11 -20.28 -0.72
CA ASN A 59 -2.93 -21.15 -1.55
C ASN A 59 -2.64 -22.62 -1.21
N HIS A 60 -3.51 -23.53 -1.65
CA HIS A 60 -3.31 -24.98 -1.46
C HIS A 60 -2.02 -25.51 -2.11
N ASP A 61 -1.46 -24.79 -3.09
CA ASP A 61 -0.19 -25.09 -3.76
C ASP A 61 1.04 -24.49 -3.06
N GLY A 62 0.86 -23.85 -1.90
CA GLY A 62 1.94 -23.20 -1.14
C GLY A 62 2.34 -21.80 -1.64
N SER A 63 1.68 -21.26 -2.68
CA SER A 63 1.94 -19.90 -3.16
C SER A 63 1.30 -18.84 -2.25
N VAL A 64 1.98 -17.71 -2.05
CA VAL A 64 1.47 -16.60 -1.25
C VAL A 64 0.47 -15.79 -2.08
N ASN A 65 -0.82 -15.84 -1.72
CA ASN A 65 -1.88 -15.11 -2.42
C ASN A 65 -1.90 -13.62 -2.03
N LYS A 66 -1.67 -13.35 -0.73
CA LYS A 66 -1.74 -11.99 -0.16
C LYS A 66 -0.68 -11.83 0.90
N THR A 67 -0.10 -10.64 0.98
CA THR A 67 0.92 -10.31 1.95
C THR A 67 0.46 -9.15 2.83
N VAL A 68 0.66 -9.31 4.13
CA VAL A 68 0.53 -8.28 5.15
C VAL A 68 1.81 -7.47 5.21
N PHE A 69 1.72 -6.16 5.32
CA PHE A 69 2.79 -5.39 5.94
C PHE A 69 2.31 -4.75 7.23
N ILE A 70 3.20 -4.67 8.21
CA ILE A 70 3.02 -3.90 9.44
C ILE A 70 4.20 -2.95 9.53
N VAL A 71 3.92 -1.65 9.49
CA VAL A 71 4.95 -0.62 9.41
C VAL A 71 4.73 0.38 10.53
N PRO A 72 5.66 0.51 11.48
CA PRO A 72 5.69 1.64 12.39
C PRO A 72 5.81 2.94 11.58
N ARG A 73 4.95 3.91 11.88
CA ARG A 73 5.02 5.25 11.26
C ARG A 73 5.63 6.28 12.18
N ASN A 74 5.48 6.09 13.49
CA ASN A 74 6.06 6.89 14.56
C ASN A 74 5.97 6.13 15.89
N ASP A 75 6.27 6.81 16.99
CA ASP A 75 6.29 6.24 18.33
C ASP A 75 4.96 5.72 18.87
N HIS A 76 3.87 6.01 18.18
CA HIS A 76 2.54 5.72 18.70
C HIS A 76 1.66 4.94 17.73
N THR A 77 2.11 4.75 16.49
CA THR A 77 1.22 4.26 15.42
C THR A 77 1.87 3.23 14.52
N LEU A 78 1.08 2.19 14.22
CA LEU A 78 1.37 1.20 13.19
C LEU A 78 0.39 1.39 12.02
N VAL A 79 0.88 1.15 10.81
CA VAL A 79 0.05 1.00 9.62
C VAL A 79 0.09 -0.46 9.19
N ILE A 80 -1.09 -1.05 9.10
CA ILE A 80 -1.30 -2.43 8.69
C ILE A 80 -1.92 -2.43 7.29
N GLY A 81 -1.27 -3.07 6.33
CA GLY A 81 -1.77 -3.20 4.96
C GLY A 81 -1.48 -4.57 4.35
N SER A 82 -1.79 -4.82 3.09
CA SER A 82 -2.78 -4.05 2.31
C SER A 82 -3.80 -4.93 1.62
N ILE A 83 -4.91 -4.28 1.28
CA ILE A 83 -5.78 -4.68 0.19
C ILE A 83 -5.16 -4.16 -1.11
N THR A 84 -5.24 -4.94 -2.18
CA THR A 84 -4.77 -4.54 -3.52
C THR A 84 -5.82 -4.94 -4.56
N GLN A 85 -6.38 -3.96 -5.26
CA GLN A 85 -7.43 -4.16 -6.28
C GLN A 85 -7.06 -3.37 -7.55
N ARG A 86 -6.72 -4.08 -8.63
CA ARG A 86 -6.36 -3.46 -9.92
C ARG A 86 -7.60 -2.96 -10.65
N LYS A 87 -7.48 -1.86 -11.39
CA LYS A 87 -8.52 -1.26 -12.25
C LYS A 87 -9.83 -0.93 -11.51
N ASN A 88 -9.74 -0.70 -10.20
CA ASN A 88 -10.89 -0.36 -9.38
C ASN A 88 -10.87 1.15 -9.04
N TRP A 89 -11.83 1.89 -9.58
CA TRP A 89 -12.02 3.33 -9.35
C TRP A 89 -12.96 3.64 -8.18
N GLN A 90 -13.60 2.63 -7.59
CA GLN A 90 -14.51 2.83 -6.46
C GLN A 90 -13.72 3.27 -5.23
N LEU A 91 -13.93 4.51 -4.79
CA LEU A 91 -13.25 5.04 -3.61
C LEU A 91 -13.90 4.56 -2.31
N TYR A 92 -15.20 4.24 -2.33
CA TYR A 92 -15.92 3.84 -1.13
C TYR A 92 -15.46 2.47 -0.61
N LEU A 93 -14.69 2.48 0.48
CA LEU A 93 -14.30 1.30 1.24
C LEU A 93 -14.81 1.46 2.67
N SER A 94 -15.73 0.61 3.09
CA SER A 94 -16.20 0.58 4.47
C SER A 94 -15.44 -0.46 5.29
N PRO A 95 -15.36 -0.32 6.63
CA PRO A 95 -14.88 -1.37 7.52
C PRO A 95 -15.61 -2.71 7.31
N ASP A 96 -16.86 -2.65 6.86
CA ASP A 96 -17.70 -3.81 6.59
C ASP A 96 -17.48 -4.48 5.24
N SER A 97 -16.69 -3.86 4.37
CA SER A 97 -16.40 -4.41 3.04
C SER A 97 -15.70 -5.77 3.19
N PRO A 98 -16.08 -6.78 2.39
CA PRO A 98 -15.53 -8.15 2.51
C PRO A 98 -14.01 -8.19 2.47
N GLU A 99 -13.38 -7.33 1.68
CA GLU A 99 -11.92 -7.26 1.53
C GLU A 99 -11.25 -6.68 2.78
N VAL A 100 -11.91 -5.76 3.48
CA VAL A 100 -11.43 -5.21 4.76
C VAL A 100 -11.57 -6.25 5.87
N LYS A 101 -12.72 -6.95 5.92
CA LYS A 101 -12.93 -8.07 6.84
C LYS A 101 -11.91 -9.18 6.60
N ALA A 102 -11.63 -9.54 5.34
CA ALA A 102 -10.62 -10.54 5.00
C ALA A 102 -9.21 -10.13 5.44
N MET A 103 -8.84 -8.85 5.25
CA MET A 103 -7.57 -8.32 5.74
C MET A 103 -7.47 -8.39 7.28
N TRP A 104 -8.56 -8.15 8.00
CA TRP A 104 -8.58 -8.03 9.46
C TRP A 104 -8.75 -9.37 10.19
N ASN A 105 -9.68 -10.20 9.75
CA ASN A 105 -10.04 -11.45 10.42
C ASN A 105 -8.91 -12.48 10.39
N GLY A 106 -8.05 -12.45 9.36
CA GLY A 106 -6.86 -13.30 9.29
C GLY A 106 -5.70 -12.89 10.23
N ARG A 107 -5.80 -11.78 10.99
CA ARG A 107 -4.63 -11.12 11.63
C ARG A 107 -4.70 -10.90 13.14
N LEU A 108 -5.83 -11.12 13.79
CA LEU A 108 -5.95 -10.97 15.26
C LEU A 108 -5.14 -12.04 16.04
N SER A 109 -4.85 -13.19 15.42
CA SER A 109 -4.04 -14.24 16.04
C SER A 109 -2.54 -13.93 16.04
N PHE A 110 -2.04 -13.14 15.10
CA PHE A 110 -0.61 -12.85 14.96
C PHE A 110 -0.08 -11.89 16.04
N CYS A 111 -0.84 -10.83 16.34
CA CYS A 111 -0.45 -9.89 17.41
C CYS A 111 -0.47 -10.51 18.83
N ARG A 112 -0.95 -11.75 18.98
CA ARG A 112 -0.94 -12.50 20.24
C ARG A 112 0.24 -13.47 20.39
N SER A 113 1.00 -13.75 19.32
CA SER A 113 2.08 -14.75 19.34
C SER A 113 3.43 -14.09 19.09
N SER A 114 4.34 -14.23 20.05
CA SER A 114 5.71 -13.70 20.10
C SER A 114 6.68 -14.26 19.04
N ARG A 115 6.20 -14.99 18.03
CA ARG A 115 7.03 -15.52 16.92
C ARG A 115 6.83 -14.70 15.66
N VAL A 116 7.42 -13.50 15.66
CA VAL A 116 7.54 -12.66 14.48
C VAL A 116 8.83 -13.01 13.75
N GLN A 117 8.72 -13.60 12.56
CA GLN A 117 9.87 -13.86 11.70
C GLN A 117 10.39 -12.50 11.20
N THR A 118 11.54 -12.09 11.72
CA THR A 118 12.20 -10.85 11.33
C THR A 118 12.89 -11.07 9.98
N ILE A 119 12.33 -10.52 8.90
CA ILE A 119 13.05 -10.48 7.62
C ILE A 119 14.10 -9.36 7.73
N ARG A 120 15.37 -9.75 7.85
CA ARG A 120 16.50 -8.82 7.89
C ARG A 120 16.61 -8.06 6.56
N HIS A 121 16.34 -6.76 6.62
CA HIS A 121 16.91 -5.59 5.91
C HIS A 121 17.21 -5.61 4.39
N SER A 122 17.20 -6.72 3.65
CA SER A 122 17.62 -6.72 2.24
C SER A 122 16.51 -6.44 1.22
N LEU A 123 15.23 -6.47 1.63
CA LEU A 123 14.09 -6.40 0.71
C LEU A 123 13.29 -5.08 0.75
N LEU A 124 13.50 -4.23 1.76
CA LEU A 124 12.74 -2.98 1.90
C LEU A 124 13.15 -1.89 0.88
N HIS A 125 14.36 -1.96 0.32
CA HIS A 125 14.76 -1.09 -0.79
C HIS A 125 13.96 -1.33 -2.08
N LYS A 126 13.21 -2.44 -2.19
CA LYS A 126 12.38 -2.75 -3.37
C LYS A 126 10.87 -2.49 -3.17
N ALA A 127 10.45 -2.03 -1.99
CA ALA A 127 9.03 -1.80 -1.68
C ALA A 127 8.52 -0.39 -2.05
N CYS A 128 9.37 0.47 -2.60
CA CYS A 128 8.91 1.55 -3.47
C CYS A 128 8.53 0.88 -4.78
N ALA A 129 7.26 0.51 -4.97
CA ALA A 129 6.78 0.10 -6.28
C ALA A 129 6.91 1.32 -7.21
N PRO A 130 7.85 1.33 -8.16
CA PRO A 130 7.83 2.30 -9.23
C PRO A 130 6.75 1.78 -10.19
N SER A 131 5.60 2.43 -10.20
CA SER A 131 4.91 2.53 -11.48
C SER A 131 5.69 3.57 -12.27
N LEU A 132 6.73 3.10 -12.98
CA LEU A 132 7.66 3.82 -13.87
C LEU A 132 8.54 4.92 -13.22
N ILE A 133 9.86 4.70 -13.14
CA ILE A 133 10.86 4.95 -14.20
C ILE A 133 11.96 3.89 -14.05
#